data_AF-A0A2S3W5L8-F1
#
_entry.id   AF-A0A2S3W5L8-F1
#
_cell.length_a   1.000
_cell.length_b   1.000
_cell.length_c   1.000
_cell.angle_alpha   90.00
_cell.angle_beta   90.00
_cell.angle_gamma   90.00
#
_symmetry.space_group_name_H-M   'P 1'
#
loop_
_entity.id
_entity.type
_entity.pdbx_description
1 polymer ?
#
loop_
_entity_poly.entity_id
_entity_poly.type
_entity_poly.pdbx_seq_one_letter_code
_entity_poly.pdbx_strand_id
1 'polypeptide(L)'
;MGIPADPLLDIIRRSLVNLEFIDRNYREHAVYEITQLVNTFLGAFIHPFERSSKGKAFMAYFTARPPPIAVRYQVNECGGVTYYDFIQYVRHALAHGNMRYNPNEIKQIDSITLWNIRNGRKVLKCTIGTSDMKRLLLDFRDCLEEIYGH
;
A
#
# COMPACT_ATOMS: atom_id res chain seq x y z
N MET A 1 -31.79 -12.58 -4.35
CA MET A 1 -30.81 -11.80 -5.15
C MET A 1 -29.75 -11.32 -4.20
N GLY A 2 -28.58 -11.95 -4.19
CA GLY A 2 -27.49 -11.60 -3.28
C GLY A 2 -26.90 -10.25 -3.66
N ILE A 3 -26.76 -9.36 -2.68
CA ILE A 3 -26.01 -8.11 -2.83
C ILE A 3 -24.57 -8.49 -3.24
N PRO A 4 -23.95 -7.78 -4.20
CA PRO A 4 -22.72 -8.23 -4.87
C PRO A 4 -21.56 -8.32 -3.89
N ALA A 5 -20.54 -9.12 -4.24
CA ALA A 5 -19.24 -9.11 -3.57
C ALA A 5 -18.78 -7.67 -3.30
N ASP A 6 -18.16 -7.44 -2.14
CA ASP A 6 -17.75 -6.08 -1.73
C ASP A 6 -16.96 -5.44 -2.88
N PRO A 7 -17.44 -4.32 -3.47
CA PRO A 7 -16.85 -3.74 -4.68
C PRO A 7 -15.35 -3.48 -4.54
N LEU A 8 -14.87 -3.29 -3.31
CA LEU A 8 -13.49 -3.02 -2.99
C LEU A 8 -12.62 -4.28 -2.94
N LEU A 9 -13.13 -5.38 -2.39
CA LEU A 9 -12.48 -6.69 -2.49
C LEU A 9 -12.36 -7.08 -3.97
N ASP A 10 -13.42 -6.83 -4.75
CA ASP A 10 -13.40 -7.06 -6.19
C ASP A 10 -12.43 -6.15 -6.94
N ILE A 11 -12.25 -4.89 -6.51
CA ILE A 11 -11.21 -4.00 -7.07
C ILE A 11 -9.82 -4.55 -6.74
N ILE A 12 -9.56 -4.93 -5.49
CA ILE A 12 -8.23 -5.42 -5.08
C ILE A 12 -7.91 -6.76 -5.73
N ARG A 13 -8.87 -7.70 -5.80
CA ARG A 13 -8.75 -8.95 -6.55
C ARG A 13 -8.43 -8.70 -8.01
N ARG A 14 -9.22 -7.86 -8.70
CA ARG A 14 -9.00 -7.54 -10.12
C ARG A 14 -7.65 -6.86 -10.34
N SER A 15 -7.28 -5.92 -9.48
CA SER A 15 -5.99 -5.26 -9.59
C SER A 15 -4.81 -6.22 -9.37
N LEU A 16 -4.93 -7.18 -8.44
CA LEU A 16 -3.90 -8.20 -8.24
C LEU A 16 -3.83 -9.21 -9.40
N VAL A 17 -4.97 -9.64 -9.95
CA VAL A 17 -5.01 -10.47 -11.15
C VAL A 17 -4.39 -9.75 -12.34
N ASN A 18 -4.71 -8.46 -12.52
CA ASN A 18 -4.08 -7.63 -13.54
C ASN A 18 -2.56 -7.57 -13.33
N LEU A 19 -2.11 -7.36 -12.09
CA LEU A 19 -0.69 -7.32 -11.75
C LEU A 19 0.02 -8.65 -12.01
N GLU A 20 -0.59 -9.79 -11.69
CA GLU A 20 -0.04 -11.11 -12.00
C GLU A 20 0.02 -11.39 -13.51
N PHE A 21 -1.04 -11.03 -14.24
CA PHE A 21 -1.07 -11.15 -15.69
C PHE A 21 0.06 -10.31 -16.31
N ILE A 22 0.21 -9.08 -15.85
CA ILE A 22 1.26 -8.15 -16.23
C ILE A 22 2.66 -8.71 -15.95
N ASP A 23 2.90 -9.28 -14.77
CA ASP A 23 4.20 -9.85 -14.39
C ASP A 23 4.58 -11.04 -15.27
N ARG A 24 3.59 -11.85 -15.66
CA ARG A 24 3.79 -13.00 -16.55
C ARG A 24 4.05 -12.62 -18.01
N ASN A 25 3.61 -11.43 -18.44
CA ASN A 25 3.70 -10.97 -19.83
C ASN A 25 4.75 -9.85 -20.02
N TYR A 26 5.64 -9.64 -19.04
CA TYR A 26 6.57 -8.51 -18.86
C TYR A 26 7.64 -8.28 -19.95
N ARG A 27 7.62 -9.01 -21.08
CA ARG A 27 8.67 -8.87 -22.10
C ARG A 27 8.57 -7.51 -22.80
N GLU A 28 9.55 -6.65 -22.48
CA GLU A 28 9.91 -5.37 -23.08
C GLU A 28 9.03 -4.15 -22.70
N HIS A 29 9.48 -3.40 -21.67
CA HIS A 29 9.25 -1.95 -21.50
C HIS A 29 7.84 -1.44 -21.17
N ALA A 30 7.06 -2.20 -20.44
CA ALA A 30 5.67 -1.83 -20.23
C ALA A 30 5.55 -0.85 -19.01
N VAL A 31 5.66 0.46 -19.31
CA VAL A 31 5.56 1.57 -18.34
C VAL A 31 4.18 1.58 -17.65
N TYR A 32 3.15 1.15 -18.36
CA TYR A 32 1.74 1.18 -17.93
C TYR A 32 1.48 0.29 -16.71
N GLU A 33 2.20 -0.81 -16.62
CA GLU A 33 2.12 -1.88 -15.64
C GLU A 33 2.61 -1.39 -14.28
N ILE A 34 3.78 -0.73 -14.31
CA ILE A 34 4.35 -0.07 -13.15
C ILE A 34 3.44 1.07 -12.69
N THR A 35 2.88 1.85 -13.62
CA THR A 35 1.90 2.89 -13.26
C THR A 35 0.63 2.31 -12.64
N GLN A 36 0.11 1.20 -13.15
CA GLN A 36 -1.06 0.52 -12.57
C GLN A 36 -0.76 -0.06 -11.17
N LEU A 37 0.42 -0.65 -10.97
CA LEU A 37 0.88 -1.10 -9.65
C LEU A 37 0.88 0.05 -8.65
N VAL A 38 1.51 1.16 -9.02
CA VAL A 38 1.59 2.37 -8.21
C VAL A 38 0.19 2.89 -7.89
N ASN A 39 -0.68 3.02 -8.89
CA ASN A 39 -2.04 3.51 -8.69
C ASN A 39 -2.87 2.59 -7.79
N THR A 40 -2.72 1.28 -7.95
CA THR A 40 -3.38 0.28 -7.09
C THR A 40 -2.88 0.39 -5.65
N PHE A 41 -1.56 0.48 -5.47
CA PHE A 41 -0.93 0.68 -4.17
C PHE A 41 -1.45 1.94 -3.48
N LEU A 42 -1.46 3.07 -4.18
CA LEU A 42 -1.96 4.34 -3.65
C LEU A 42 -3.45 4.26 -3.31
N GLY A 43 -4.26 3.67 -4.19
CA GLY A 43 -5.70 3.49 -3.98
C GLY A 43 -6.00 2.64 -2.76
N ALA A 44 -5.32 1.50 -2.60
CA ALA A 44 -5.46 0.64 -1.43
C ALA A 44 -5.08 1.38 -0.14
N PHE A 45 -3.96 2.10 -0.13
CA PHE A 45 -3.53 2.80 1.09
C PHE A 45 -4.42 4.00 1.43
N ILE A 46 -4.98 4.74 0.47
CA ILE A 46 -5.87 5.87 0.76
C ILE A 46 -7.27 5.41 1.20
N HIS A 47 -7.70 4.22 0.80
CA HIS A 47 -9.04 3.74 1.11
C HIS A 47 -9.27 3.64 2.65
N PRO A 48 -10.35 4.26 3.20
CA PRO A 48 -10.59 4.34 4.64
C PRO A 48 -11.26 3.07 5.20
N PHE A 49 -10.61 1.91 5.09
CA PHE A 49 -11.14 0.60 5.53
C PHE A 49 -11.66 0.59 6.97
N GLU A 50 -11.01 1.34 7.87
CA GLU A 50 -11.38 1.49 9.28
C GLU A 50 -12.77 2.11 9.49
N ARG A 51 -13.32 2.79 8.48
CA ARG A 51 -14.67 3.40 8.53
C ARG A 51 -15.78 2.49 8.02
N SER A 52 -15.44 1.30 7.52
CA SER A 52 -16.42 0.31 7.08
C SER A 52 -17.09 -0.41 8.25
N SER A 53 -18.16 -1.16 7.98
CA SER A 53 -18.79 -2.06 8.97
C SER A 53 -17.83 -3.11 9.53
N LYS A 54 -16.74 -3.41 8.80
CA LYS A 54 -15.68 -4.35 9.20
C LYS A 54 -14.38 -3.65 9.65
N GLY A 55 -14.40 -2.33 9.81
CA GLY A 55 -13.20 -1.54 10.10
C GLY A 55 -12.45 -1.96 11.37
N LYS A 56 -13.16 -2.46 12.40
CA LYS A 56 -12.52 -3.02 13.60
C LYS A 56 -11.65 -4.24 13.30
N ALA A 57 -12.10 -5.13 12.42
CA ALA A 57 -11.33 -6.31 12.02
C ALA A 57 -10.09 -5.92 11.21
N PHE A 58 -10.23 -4.96 10.29
CA PHE A 58 -9.11 -4.39 9.54
C PHE A 58 -8.03 -3.80 10.47
N MET A 59 -8.44 -2.96 11.43
CA MET A 59 -7.51 -2.38 12.39
C MET A 59 -6.83 -3.45 13.24
N ALA A 60 -7.58 -4.45 13.72
CA ALA A 60 -7.03 -5.55 14.51
C ALA A 60 -5.99 -6.37 13.72
N TYR A 61 -6.30 -6.69 12.46
CA TYR A 61 -5.42 -7.44 11.55
C TYR A 61 -4.04 -6.76 11.39
N PHE A 62 -4.03 -5.43 11.18
CA PHE A 62 -2.79 -4.68 10.93
C PHE A 62 -2.10 -4.16 12.20
N THR A 63 -2.81 -4.03 13.32
CA THR A 63 -2.17 -3.65 14.59
C THR A 63 -1.37 -4.82 15.18
N ALA A 64 -1.81 -6.06 14.96
CA ALA A 64 -1.17 -7.26 15.50
C ALA A 64 0.11 -7.69 14.76
N ARG A 65 0.53 -6.96 13.70
CA ARG A 65 1.62 -7.37 12.81
C ARG A 65 2.53 -6.19 12.47
N PRO A 66 3.83 -6.42 12.22
CA PRO A 66 4.67 -5.43 11.56
C PRO A 66 4.37 -5.41 10.04
N PRO A 67 4.72 -4.33 9.32
CA PRO A 67 4.67 -4.32 7.87
C PRO A 67 5.60 -5.41 7.27
N PRO A 68 5.22 -6.08 6.17
CA PRO A 68 5.98 -7.18 5.55
C PRO A 68 7.23 -6.68 4.78
N ILE A 69 7.67 -5.46 5.05
CA ILE A 69 8.78 -4.79 4.37
C ILE A 69 9.69 -4.14 5.41
N ALA A 70 10.97 -4.04 5.09
CA ALA A 70 11.93 -3.35 5.96
C ALA A 70 11.73 -1.84 5.86
N VAL A 71 10.88 -1.28 6.74
CA VAL A 71 10.67 0.16 6.79
C VAL A 71 11.85 0.82 7.51
N ARG A 72 12.71 1.50 6.74
CA ARG A 72 13.80 2.32 7.30
C ARG A 72 13.24 3.65 7.77
N TYR A 73 12.79 3.71 9.01
CA TYR A 73 12.39 4.94 9.67
C TYR A 73 13.63 5.81 9.95
N GLN A 74 13.58 7.10 9.61
CA GLN A 74 14.64 8.05 10.01
C GLN A 74 14.50 8.55 11.46
N VAL A 75 13.45 8.17 12.18
CA VAL A 75 13.22 8.63 13.55
C VAL A 75 13.26 7.45 14.52
N ASN A 76 14.25 7.55 15.40
CA ASN A 76 14.37 6.84 16.67
C ASN A 76 13.25 7.31 17.60
N GLU A 77 12.08 6.69 17.54
CA GLU A 77 11.15 6.71 18.68
C GLU A 77 11.00 5.27 19.17
N CYS A 78 11.29 5.06 20.45
CA CYS A 78 11.27 3.76 21.13
C CYS A 78 9.90 3.08 20.97
N GLY A 79 9.87 1.93 20.32
CA GLY A 79 8.68 1.12 20.10
C GLY A 79 8.49 0.85 18.61
N GLY A 80 8.53 -0.42 18.21
CA GLY A 80 8.33 -0.80 16.82
C GLY A 80 7.01 -0.25 16.27
N VAL A 81 7.01 0.12 14.99
CA VAL A 81 5.83 0.66 14.30
C VAL A 81 4.94 -0.52 13.89
N THR A 82 3.66 -0.49 14.28
CA THR A 82 2.71 -1.51 13.81
C THR A 82 2.41 -1.30 12.32
N TYR A 83 1.88 -2.32 11.65
CA TYR A 83 1.50 -2.15 10.25
C TYR A 83 0.36 -1.13 10.12
N TYR A 84 -0.56 -1.05 11.09
CA TYR A 84 -1.60 -0.03 11.07
C TYR A 84 -1.02 1.39 11.17
N ASP A 85 -0.03 1.63 12.04
CA ASP A 85 0.68 2.91 12.13
C ASP A 85 1.39 3.25 10.81
N PHE A 86 1.98 2.25 10.15
CA PHE A 86 2.58 2.42 8.83
C PHE A 86 1.55 2.83 7.77
N ILE A 87 0.35 2.21 7.76
CA ILE A 87 -0.74 2.60 6.85
C ILE A 87 -1.15 4.05 7.11
N GLN A 88 -1.31 4.45 8.37
CA GLN A 88 -1.62 5.84 8.73
C GLN A 88 -0.51 6.82 8.31
N TYR A 89 0.75 6.44 8.49
CA TYR A 89 1.90 7.21 8.04
C TYR A 89 1.84 7.46 6.52
N VAL A 90 1.63 6.41 5.73
CA VAL A 90 1.52 6.50 4.26
C VAL A 90 0.35 7.40 3.89
N ARG A 91 -0.83 7.20 4.47
CA ARG A 91 -2.01 8.05 4.22
C ARG A 91 -1.76 9.52 4.50
N HIS A 92 -1.13 9.83 5.62
CA HIS A 92 -0.78 11.20 5.97
C HIS A 92 0.19 11.81 4.95
N ALA A 93 1.21 11.05 4.51
CA ALA A 93 2.13 11.52 3.47
C ALA A 93 1.39 11.81 2.15
N LEU A 94 0.47 10.93 1.74
CA LEU A 94 -0.32 11.09 0.52
C LEU A 94 -1.29 12.28 0.60
N ALA A 95 -1.97 12.47 1.73
CA ALA A 95 -2.90 13.59 1.93
C ALA A 95 -2.23 14.97 1.81
N HIS A 96 -0.95 15.06 2.14
CA HIS A 96 -0.16 16.29 2.05
C HIS A 96 0.70 16.38 0.78
N GLY A 97 0.59 15.41 -0.15
CA GLY A 97 1.44 15.36 -1.34
C GLY A 97 2.93 15.19 -1.02
N ASN A 98 3.26 14.68 0.17
CA ASN A 98 4.62 14.44 0.62
C ASN A 98 5.18 13.13 0.05
N MET A 99 5.25 13.07 -1.27
CA MET A 99 5.71 11.91 -2.00
C MET A 99 6.58 12.30 -3.19
N ARG A 100 7.48 11.40 -3.57
CA ARG A 100 8.32 11.53 -4.76
C ARG A 100 8.49 10.18 -5.44
N TYR A 101 8.22 10.14 -6.74
CA TYR A 101 8.56 9.02 -7.60
C TYR A 101 10.06 9.01 -7.88
N ASN A 102 10.70 7.85 -7.72
CA ASN A 102 12.10 7.66 -8.05
C ASN A 102 12.16 6.76 -9.28
N PRO A 103 12.61 7.27 -10.44
CA PRO A 103 12.68 6.48 -11.65
C PRO A 103 13.91 5.57 -11.67
N ASN A 104 13.82 4.44 -12.39
CA ASN A 104 14.97 3.64 -12.80
C ASN A 104 15.67 4.27 -14.03
N GLU A 105 16.71 3.59 -14.53
CA GLU A 105 17.51 4.01 -15.68
C GLU A 105 16.68 4.23 -16.96
N ILE A 106 15.58 3.49 -17.11
CA ILE A 106 14.65 3.60 -18.26
C ILE A 106 13.46 4.52 -17.99
N LYS A 107 13.54 5.39 -16.97
CA LYS A 107 12.52 6.38 -16.57
C LYS A 107 11.18 5.80 -16.08
N GLN A 108 11.11 4.50 -15.78
CA GLN A 108 9.96 3.89 -15.12
C GLN A 108 10.04 4.11 -13.61
N ILE A 109 8.89 4.12 -12.90
CA ILE A 109 8.88 4.23 -11.44
C ILE A 109 9.50 2.97 -10.83
N ASP A 110 10.60 3.12 -10.10
CA ASP A 110 11.23 2.03 -9.36
C ASP A 110 10.75 1.99 -7.90
N SER A 111 10.55 3.17 -7.32
CA SER A 111 10.12 3.32 -5.94
C SER A 111 9.39 4.62 -5.69
N ILE A 112 8.68 4.70 -4.57
CA ILE A 112 8.08 5.93 -4.04
C ILE A 112 8.75 6.25 -2.73
N THR A 113 9.23 7.48 -2.60
CA THR A 113 9.69 8.02 -1.31
C THR A 113 8.56 8.86 -0.71
N LEU A 114 8.15 8.51 0.50
CA LEU A 114 7.17 9.22 1.32
C LEU A 114 7.87 9.93 2.47
N TRP A 115 7.32 11.04 2.93
CA TRP A 115 7.76 11.68 4.17
C TRP A 115 6.61 12.35 4.93
N ASN A 116 6.76 12.50 6.24
CA ASN A 116 5.88 13.34 7.06
C ASN A 116 6.66 14.45 7.75
N ILE A 117 6.01 15.60 7.88
CA ILE A 117 6.53 16.78 8.56
C ILE A 117 5.64 17.04 9.78
N ARG A 118 6.24 17.16 10.97
CA ARG A 118 5.55 17.59 12.19
C ARG A 118 6.26 18.83 12.71
N ASN A 119 5.54 19.91 12.95
CA ASN A 119 6.09 21.19 13.44
C ASN A 119 7.33 21.67 12.63
N GLY A 120 7.30 21.52 11.30
CA GLY A 120 8.40 21.91 10.41
C GLY A 120 9.60 20.96 10.37
N ARG A 121 9.61 19.85 11.13
CA ARG A 121 10.67 18.82 11.10
C ARG A 121 10.21 17.57 10.37
N LYS A 122 11.07 16.98 9.52
CA LYS A 122 10.80 15.66 8.90
C LYS A 122 10.86 14.59 9.99
N VAL A 123 9.70 14.01 10.30
CA VAL A 123 9.57 13.01 11.39
C VAL A 123 9.62 11.58 10.86
N LEU A 124 9.34 11.36 9.58
CA LEU A 124 9.38 10.00 9.07
C LEU A 124 9.59 10.05 7.57
N LYS A 125 10.56 9.28 7.07
CA LYS A 125 10.83 9.11 5.64
C LYS A 125 10.92 7.62 5.36
N CYS A 126 10.22 7.15 4.32
CA CYS A 126 10.25 5.76 3.88
C CYS A 126 10.35 5.73 2.36
N THR A 127 11.10 4.77 1.83
CA THR A 127 11.16 4.49 0.39
C THR A 127 10.62 3.07 0.17
N ILE A 128 9.60 2.94 -0.68
CA ILE A 128 8.91 1.69 -0.97
C ILE A 128 9.18 1.35 -2.44
N GLY A 129 9.88 0.24 -2.68
CA GLY A 129 10.13 -0.27 -4.03
C GLY A 129 8.90 -0.92 -4.65
N THR A 130 8.89 -1.11 -5.98
CA THR A 130 7.80 -1.82 -6.68
C THR A 130 7.59 -3.24 -6.14
N SER A 131 8.66 -3.96 -5.77
CA SER A 131 8.56 -5.27 -5.12
C SER A 131 7.87 -5.21 -3.75
N ASP A 132 8.13 -4.15 -2.99
CA ASP A 132 7.52 -3.93 -1.68
C ASP A 132 6.04 -3.56 -1.82
N MET A 133 5.69 -2.73 -2.81
CA MET A 133 4.28 -2.41 -3.13
C MET A 133 3.48 -3.68 -3.42
N LYS A 134 4.05 -4.62 -4.19
CA LYS A 134 3.41 -5.92 -4.47
C LYS A 134 3.16 -6.70 -3.17
N ARG A 135 4.17 -6.81 -2.28
CA ARG A 135 4.03 -7.50 -0.98
C ARG A 135 2.95 -6.87 -0.10
N LEU A 136 2.93 -5.55 0.00
CA LEU A 136 1.92 -4.82 0.77
C LEU A 136 0.51 -5.05 0.20
N LEU A 137 0.35 -5.08 -1.12
CA LEU A 137 -0.94 -5.33 -1.76
C LEU A 137 -1.44 -6.77 -1.54
N LEU A 138 -0.53 -7.76 -1.49
CA LEU A 138 -0.88 -9.14 -1.15
C LEU A 138 -1.40 -9.24 0.29
N ASP A 139 -0.75 -8.58 1.26
CA ASP A 139 -1.23 -8.54 2.64
C ASP A 139 -2.60 -7.84 2.77
N PHE A 140 -2.85 -6.79 1.99
CA PHE A 140 -4.16 -6.15 1.91
C PHE A 140 -5.22 -7.10 1.36
N ARG A 141 -4.92 -7.89 0.32
CA ARG A 141 -5.84 -8.92 -0.16
C ARG A 141 -6.13 -9.94 0.93
N ASP A 142 -5.09 -10.50 1.56
CA ASP A 142 -5.26 -11.57 2.55
C ASP A 142 -6.11 -11.10 3.73
N CYS A 143 -5.89 -9.86 4.19
CA CYS A 143 -6.75 -9.19 5.16
C CYS A 143 -8.22 -9.12 4.70
N LEU A 144 -8.47 -8.67 3.49
CA LEU A 144 -9.84 -8.51 2.99
C LEU A 144 -10.53 -9.83 2.70
N GLU A 145 -9.80 -10.84 2.23
CA GLU A 145 -10.31 -12.21 2.09
C GLU A 145 -10.74 -12.77 3.45
N GLU A 146 -9.95 -12.57 4.50
CA GLU A 146 -10.31 -13.00 5.86
C GLU A 146 -11.55 -12.27 6.39
N ILE A 147 -11.70 -10.98 6.07
CA ILE A 147 -12.78 -10.14 6.60
C ILE A 147 -14.09 -10.31 5.84
N TYR A 148 -14.03 -10.52 4.53
CA TYR A 148 -15.16 -10.46 3.60
C TYR A 148 -15.42 -11.75 2.81
N GLY A 149 -14.52 -12.76 2.89
CA GLY A 149 -14.64 -14.05 2.19
C GLY A 149 -15.62 -15.05 2.82
N HIS A 150 -16.46 -14.62 3.77
CA HIS A 150 -17.45 -15.42 4.47
C HIS A 150 -18.87 -14.88 4.28
#